data_AF-V7B5I2-F1
#
_entry.id   AF-V7B5I2-F1
#
_cell.length_a   1.000
_cell.length_b   1.000
_cell.length_c   1.000
_cell.angle_alpha   90.00
_cell.angle_beta   90.00
_cell.angle_gamma   90.00
#
_symmetry.space_group_name_H-M   'P 1'
#
loop_
_entity.id
_entity.type
_entity.pdbx_description
1 polymer ?
#
loop_
_entity_poly.entity_id
_entity_poly.type
_entity_poly.pdbx_seq_one_letter_code
_entity_poly.pdbx_strand_id
1 'polypeptide(L)'
;MATGVYNQAIGAFQSNSHINNFNHQHKFNYIGRLVVTKDFFSSYGLSKRDLRVSKCIEYQTSVVDSVSSASRSRTSDRDTHKKSNEAALILVRHGESLWNEKNLFTGCVDVPLSKKGIDEAIEAGKRISSIPVDLIFTSALIRAQMTAMLAMTQHRHMKVPIIMHNESEQAREWSQVFCKDTKEHSIPVIAAWQLNERMYGELQGLNKQETAQRYGKEQVHEWRRSYNIPPPNGESLEMCAERAVAYFRDQIEPQLLSGKNVMVSAHGNSLRSIIMYLDKLTSQEVINLELSTGIPMLYIFKEGRFIRRGSPIGPTEAGVYAYTRRLAHYRQRLDDMLQ
;
A
#
# COMPACT_ATOMS: atom_id res chain seq x y z
N MET A 1 20.16 -60.94 17.78
CA MET A 1 20.29 -62.10 18.69
C MET A 1 19.50 -61.81 19.95
N ALA A 2 19.05 -62.85 20.65
CA ALA A 2 18.11 -62.81 21.78
C ALA A 2 16.66 -62.40 21.43
N THR A 3 15.72 -63.23 21.89
CA THR A 3 14.27 -63.21 21.67
C THR A 3 13.52 -62.58 22.85
N GLY A 4 12.32 -62.07 22.61
CA GLY A 4 11.37 -61.70 23.67
C GLY A 4 9.93 -61.68 23.14
N VAL A 5 9.07 -62.57 23.65
CA VAL A 5 7.65 -62.68 23.30
C VAL A 5 6.89 -63.09 24.56
N TYR A 6 5.76 -62.44 24.87
CA TYR A 6 4.58 -63.10 25.47
C TYR A 6 3.32 -62.21 25.34
N ASN A 7 2.16 -62.86 25.18
CA ASN A 7 0.84 -62.23 25.11
C ASN A 7 0.10 -62.34 26.46
N GLN A 8 -0.79 -61.40 26.80
CA GLN A 8 -2.26 -61.59 26.78
C GLN A 8 -3.01 -60.32 27.23
N ALA A 9 -4.35 -60.37 27.32
CA ALA A 9 -5.25 -59.21 27.38
C ALA A 9 -6.45 -59.44 28.35
N ILE A 10 -7.43 -58.53 28.31
CA ILE A 10 -8.71 -58.47 29.07
C ILE A 10 -8.56 -57.83 30.47
N GLY A 11 -9.38 -56.85 30.88
CA GLY A 11 -10.35 -56.04 30.12
C GLY A 11 -11.44 -55.34 30.97
N ALA A 12 -12.02 -54.24 30.42
CA ALA A 12 -13.25 -53.55 30.83
C ALA A 12 -13.26 -52.89 32.26
N PHE A 13 -14.11 -51.93 32.64
CA PHE A 13 -15.28 -51.20 32.08
C PHE A 13 -15.25 -49.73 32.67
N GLN A 14 -16.20 -48.78 32.58
CA GLN A 14 -17.58 -48.66 32.06
C GLN A 14 -17.94 -47.18 31.79
N SER A 15 -18.78 -46.88 30.77
CA SER A 15 -19.70 -45.71 30.66
C SER A 15 -19.15 -44.25 30.70
N ASN A 16 -19.79 -43.24 30.10
CA ASN A 16 -21.10 -43.20 29.45
C ASN A 16 -21.12 -42.22 28.25
N SER A 17 -21.88 -42.55 27.19
CA SER A 17 -22.20 -41.64 26.09
C SER A 17 -23.67 -41.78 25.71
N HIS A 18 -24.34 -40.67 25.42
CA HIS A 18 -25.70 -40.68 24.87
C HIS A 18 -25.72 -40.14 23.46
N ILE A 19 -26.24 -40.96 22.56
CA ILE A 19 -26.42 -40.70 21.13
C ILE A 19 -27.81 -40.09 20.93
N ASN A 20 -27.95 -39.15 19.99
CA ASN A 20 -29.05 -39.21 19.04
C ASN A 20 -28.75 -38.46 17.73
N ASN A 21 -29.23 -39.04 16.62
CA ASN A 21 -29.12 -38.49 15.27
C ASN A 21 -30.16 -37.38 15.03
N PHE A 22 -30.00 -36.60 13.95
CA PHE A 22 -30.95 -36.70 12.82
C PHE A 22 -30.42 -35.95 11.57
N ASN A 23 -30.50 -36.59 10.40
CA ASN A 23 -30.39 -35.93 9.11
C ASN A 23 -31.68 -35.17 8.81
N HIS A 24 -31.61 -33.93 8.31
CA HIS A 24 -32.63 -33.37 7.42
C HIS A 24 -32.05 -32.32 6.46
N GLN A 25 -32.31 -32.50 5.16
CA GLN A 25 -32.24 -31.40 4.19
C GLN A 25 -33.46 -30.50 4.42
N HIS A 26 -33.31 -29.17 4.40
CA HIS A 26 -34.45 -28.29 4.13
C HIS A 26 -34.07 -27.08 3.30
N LYS A 27 -34.75 -26.92 2.15
CA LYS A 27 -34.96 -25.62 1.52
C LYS A 27 -35.85 -24.79 2.43
N PHE A 28 -35.63 -23.47 2.49
CA PHE A 28 -36.68 -22.53 2.88
C PHE A 28 -36.78 -21.38 1.89
N ASN A 29 -38.01 -21.17 1.40
CA ASN A 29 -38.40 -20.06 0.54
C ASN A 29 -38.96 -18.91 1.39
N TYR A 30 -39.10 -17.75 0.75
CA TYR A 30 -39.79 -16.55 1.22
C TYR A 30 -41.07 -16.80 2.04
N ILE A 31 -41.07 -16.32 3.28
CA ILE A 31 -42.19 -15.64 3.94
C ILE A 31 -41.56 -14.46 4.72
N GLY A 32 -42.00 -13.22 4.69
CA GLY A 32 -43.23 -12.67 4.09
C GLY A 32 -44.18 -12.13 5.16
N ARG A 33 -43.78 -11.10 5.93
CA ARG A 33 -44.68 -10.47 6.92
C ARG A 33 -44.77 -8.95 6.79
N LEU A 34 -45.99 -8.53 6.50
CA LEU A 34 -46.48 -7.17 6.38
C LEU A 34 -46.40 -6.40 7.72
N VAL A 35 -46.05 -5.10 7.67
CA VAL A 35 -46.37 -4.14 8.74
C VAL A 35 -46.99 -2.89 8.08
N VAL A 36 -48.24 -2.63 8.47
CA VAL A 36 -49.22 -1.66 7.94
C VAL A 36 -50.18 -1.41 9.12
N THR A 37 -50.64 -0.21 9.49
CA THR A 37 -50.60 1.14 8.88
C THR A 37 -50.48 2.21 9.98
N LYS A 38 -50.23 3.47 9.55
CA LYS A 38 -51.01 4.70 9.87
C LYS A 38 -50.11 5.91 10.11
N ASP A 39 -50.46 7.13 9.73
CA ASP A 39 -51.32 7.68 8.66
C ASP A 39 -51.17 9.20 8.77
N PHE A 40 -50.84 9.93 7.70
CA PHE A 40 -51.31 11.31 7.53
C PHE A 40 -51.23 11.74 6.06
N PHE A 41 -52.27 12.42 5.58
CA PHE A 41 -52.47 12.77 4.17
C PHE A 41 -52.25 14.26 3.88
N SER A 42 -51.81 14.59 2.66
CA SER A 42 -52.37 15.70 1.89
C SER A 42 -52.21 15.45 0.38
N SER A 43 -53.23 15.84 -0.41
CA SER A 43 -53.19 15.99 -1.88
C SER A 43 -52.34 17.21 -2.28
N TYR A 44 -52.00 17.49 -3.55
CA TYR A 44 -52.56 17.16 -4.88
C TYR A 44 -51.41 16.87 -5.88
N GLY A 45 -51.57 16.47 -7.16
CA GLY A 45 -52.71 16.22 -8.06
C GLY A 45 -52.21 15.73 -9.45
N LEU A 46 -53.08 15.23 -10.34
CA LEU A 46 -52.69 14.55 -11.59
C LEU A 46 -52.21 15.48 -12.72
N SER A 47 -51.24 15.03 -13.54
CA SER A 47 -51.49 14.65 -14.95
C SER A 47 -50.26 14.01 -15.65
N LYS A 48 -50.51 13.20 -16.69
CA LYS A 48 -49.48 12.71 -17.64
C LYS A 48 -49.52 13.54 -18.92
N ARG A 49 -48.36 13.73 -19.58
CA ARG A 49 -48.20 13.68 -21.05
C ARG A 49 -46.74 13.62 -21.46
N ASP A 50 -46.47 12.95 -22.58
CA ASP A 50 -45.15 12.75 -23.15
C ASP A 50 -44.58 14.01 -23.82
N LEU A 51 -43.27 14.22 -23.71
CA LEU A 51 -42.51 14.94 -24.73
C LEU A 51 -41.00 14.61 -24.63
N ARG A 52 -40.42 14.11 -25.73
CA ARG A 52 -38.96 14.00 -25.89
C ARG A 52 -38.42 15.34 -26.37
N VAL A 53 -37.40 15.88 -25.68
CA VAL A 53 -36.58 16.98 -26.22
C VAL A 53 -35.11 16.69 -25.88
N SER A 54 -34.30 16.41 -26.91
CA SER A 54 -32.84 16.39 -26.80
C SER A 54 -32.31 17.82 -26.72
N LYS A 55 -31.28 18.09 -25.91
CA LYS A 55 -30.63 19.41 -25.90
C LYS A 55 -29.10 19.29 -25.80
N CYS A 56 -28.46 19.22 -26.95
CA CYS A 56 -27.07 19.64 -27.10
C CYS A 56 -27.02 21.18 -27.08
N ILE A 57 -25.90 21.75 -26.63
CA ILE A 57 -25.55 23.16 -26.85
C ILE A 57 -24.09 23.19 -27.29
N GLU A 58 -23.80 23.92 -28.35
CA GLU A 58 -22.47 24.06 -28.95
C GLU A 58 -21.67 25.16 -28.24
N TYR A 59 -20.34 25.02 -28.21
CA TYR A 59 -19.44 26.11 -27.82
C TYR A 59 -19.06 26.92 -29.07
N GLN A 60 -19.54 28.16 -29.18
CA GLN A 60 -19.00 29.12 -30.14
C GLN A 60 -17.79 29.84 -29.56
N THR A 61 -16.72 29.91 -30.36
CA THR A 61 -15.51 30.69 -30.09
C THR A 61 -15.57 32.05 -30.77
N SER A 62 -15.18 33.12 -30.09
CA SER A 62 -14.94 34.44 -30.69
C SER A 62 -13.59 34.98 -30.25
N VAL A 63 -12.66 35.17 -31.19
CA VAL A 63 -11.35 35.78 -30.97
C VAL A 63 -11.45 37.28 -31.24
N VAL A 64 -10.96 38.10 -30.31
CA VAL A 64 -10.59 39.51 -30.55
C VAL A 64 -9.35 39.85 -29.74
N ASP A 65 -8.25 40.17 -30.43
CA ASP A 65 -7.09 40.81 -29.81
C ASP A 65 -7.40 42.28 -29.48
N SER A 66 -6.70 42.85 -28.49
CA SER A 66 -6.74 44.28 -28.20
C SER A 66 -5.40 44.74 -27.64
N VAL A 67 -4.86 45.81 -28.24
CA VAL A 67 -3.47 46.23 -28.04
C VAL A 67 -3.28 46.95 -26.71
N SER A 68 -2.34 46.46 -25.89
CA SER A 68 -1.98 47.06 -24.61
C SER A 68 -1.33 48.45 -24.77
N SER A 69 -1.96 49.48 -24.20
CA SER A 69 -1.35 50.80 -24.05
C SER A 69 -0.35 50.82 -22.89
N ALA A 70 0.85 51.36 -23.13
CA ALA A 70 1.91 51.38 -22.12
C ALA A 70 1.67 52.47 -21.06
N SER A 71 1.44 52.06 -19.81
CA SER A 71 1.41 52.97 -18.66
C SER A 71 2.39 52.50 -17.57
N ARG A 72 3.31 53.38 -17.15
CA ARG A 72 4.29 53.11 -16.10
C ARG A 72 3.67 53.36 -14.72
N SER A 73 3.05 52.36 -14.11
CA SER A 73 2.78 52.38 -12.67
C SER A 73 3.98 51.84 -11.90
N ARG A 74 4.57 52.67 -11.02
CA ARG A 74 5.46 52.17 -9.96
C ARG A 74 4.60 51.41 -8.95
N THR A 75 4.83 50.11 -8.79
CA THR A 75 4.29 49.33 -7.66
C THR A 75 5.44 48.79 -6.83
N SER A 76 5.29 48.90 -5.50
CA SER A 76 6.31 48.58 -4.51
C SER A 76 6.54 47.08 -4.34
N ASP A 77 7.68 46.74 -3.75
CA ASP A 77 8.02 45.39 -3.31
C ASP A 77 6.91 44.75 -2.48
N ARG A 78 6.32 43.70 -3.04
CA ARG A 78 5.92 42.49 -2.30
C ARG A 78 6.26 41.29 -3.16
N ASP A 79 7.50 40.82 -3.06
CA ASP A 79 7.83 39.43 -3.42
C ASP A 79 7.07 38.52 -2.44
N THR A 80 5.83 38.21 -2.80
CA THR A 80 5.07 37.16 -2.13
C THR A 80 5.74 35.86 -2.50
N HIS A 81 6.65 35.38 -1.64
CA HIS A 81 7.29 34.08 -1.74
C HIS A 81 6.21 33.01 -1.99
N LYS A 82 5.99 32.71 -3.27
CA LYS A 82 5.00 31.77 -3.76
C LYS A 82 5.60 30.39 -3.53
N LYS A 83 5.51 29.97 -2.25
CA LYS A 83 6.08 28.76 -1.66
C LYS A 83 6.01 27.66 -2.71
N SER A 84 7.17 27.27 -3.25
CA SER A 84 7.18 26.39 -4.40
C SER A 84 6.50 25.09 -3.99
N ASN A 85 5.51 24.67 -4.78
CA ASN A 85 4.65 23.54 -4.43
C ASN A 85 5.41 22.24 -4.78
N GLU A 86 6.49 22.03 -4.03
CA GLU A 86 7.47 20.97 -4.16
C GLU A 86 7.23 19.94 -3.06
N ALA A 87 7.07 18.68 -3.45
CA ALA A 87 6.83 17.57 -2.55
C ALA A 87 7.83 16.45 -2.81
N ALA A 88 8.37 15.84 -1.76
CA ALA A 88 9.15 14.61 -1.88
C ALA A 88 8.22 13.41 -2.09
N LEU A 89 8.53 12.59 -3.09
CA LEU A 89 7.98 11.24 -3.26
C LEU A 89 9.12 10.23 -3.06
N ILE A 90 8.98 9.35 -2.07
CA ILE A 90 9.97 8.33 -1.72
C ILE A 90 9.40 6.96 -2.07
N LEU A 91 9.92 6.30 -3.10
CA LEU A 91 9.56 4.93 -3.45
C LEU A 91 10.54 3.95 -2.81
N VAL A 92 10.05 2.94 -2.07
CA VAL A 92 10.91 1.94 -1.40
C VAL A 92 10.42 0.53 -1.70
N ARG A 93 11.20 -0.23 -2.47
CA ARG A 93 10.97 -1.68 -2.59
C ARG A 93 11.26 -2.32 -1.24
N HIS A 94 10.35 -3.17 -0.76
CA HIS A 94 10.54 -3.91 0.49
C HIS A 94 11.89 -4.63 0.57
N GLY A 95 12.40 -4.80 1.79
CA GLY A 95 13.59 -5.63 2.02
C GLY A 95 13.38 -7.09 1.58
N GLU A 96 14.46 -7.85 1.45
CA GLU A 96 14.41 -9.28 1.13
C GLU A 96 13.42 -10.04 2.05
N SER A 97 12.56 -10.89 1.49
CA SER A 97 11.67 -11.77 2.26
C SER A 97 12.25 -13.20 2.39
N LEU A 98 11.75 -13.96 3.37
CA LEU A 98 12.14 -15.37 3.58
C LEU A 98 11.96 -16.25 2.32
N TRP A 99 11.07 -15.89 1.41
CA TRP A 99 10.88 -16.57 0.12
C TRP A 99 11.78 -16.04 -0.98
N ASN A 100 12.30 -14.80 -0.88
CA ASN A 100 13.31 -14.31 -1.82
C ASN A 100 14.68 -14.92 -1.52
N GLU A 101 15.04 -15.00 -0.24
CA GLU A 101 16.18 -15.76 0.30
C GLU A 101 16.18 -17.20 -0.21
N LYS A 102 15.05 -17.91 -0.07
CA LYS A 102 14.84 -19.28 -0.60
C LYS A 102 14.63 -19.37 -2.13
N ASN A 103 14.84 -18.28 -2.86
CA ASN A 103 14.64 -18.18 -4.31
C ASN A 103 13.25 -18.62 -4.85
N LEU A 104 12.20 -18.57 -4.03
CA LEU A 104 10.82 -18.88 -4.43
C LEU A 104 10.13 -17.69 -5.13
N PHE A 105 9.09 -17.95 -5.93
CA PHE A 105 8.15 -16.92 -6.38
C PHE A 105 7.20 -16.54 -5.24
N THR A 106 7.16 -15.26 -4.88
CA THR A 106 6.31 -14.78 -3.76
C THR A 106 4.93 -14.30 -4.21
N GLY A 107 4.88 -13.37 -5.16
CA GLY A 107 3.62 -12.75 -5.61
C GLY A 107 2.78 -12.21 -4.46
N CYS A 108 1.49 -12.52 -4.46
CA CYS A 108 0.53 -12.08 -3.46
C CYS A 108 0.51 -12.95 -2.18
N VAL A 109 1.32 -14.01 -2.10
CA VAL A 109 1.47 -14.76 -0.84
C VAL A 109 2.11 -13.87 0.20
N ASP A 110 1.51 -13.80 1.39
CA ASP A 110 2.02 -12.93 2.44
C ASP A 110 3.07 -13.62 3.30
N VAL A 111 4.26 -13.03 3.33
CA VAL A 111 5.46 -13.56 3.99
C VAL A 111 6.28 -12.39 4.53
N PRO A 112 6.94 -12.54 5.70
CA PRO A 112 7.72 -11.50 6.32
C PRO A 112 9.10 -11.32 5.66
N LEU A 113 9.79 -10.26 6.09
CA LEU A 113 11.19 -10.01 5.76
C LEU A 113 12.11 -11.13 6.30
N SER A 114 13.22 -11.41 5.60
CA SER A 114 14.37 -12.13 6.15
C SER A 114 15.09 -11.24 7.16
N LYS A 115 16.06 -11.79 7.92
CA LYS A 115 16.90 -10.95 8.81
C LYS A 115 17.61 -9.84 8.01
N LYS A 116 18.18 -10.20 6.86
CA LYS A 116 18.78 -9.25 5.92
C LYS A 116 17.76 -8.22 5.41
N GLY A 117 16.51 -8.62 5.14
CA GLY A 117 15.44 -7.68 4.76
C GLY A 117 15.07 -6.66 5.85
N ILE A 118 15.20 -7.03 7.12
CA ILE A 118 15.05 -6.11 8.26
C ILE A 118 16.20 -5.11 8.29
N ASP A 119 17.45 -5.58 8.15
CA ASP A 119 18.64 -4.73 8.09
C ASP A 119 18.59 -3.76 6.89
N GLU A 120 18.15 -4.24 5.72
CA GLU A 120 17.87 -3.45 4.51
C GLU A 120 16.80 -2.36 4.74
N ALA A 121 15.72 -2.66 5.47
CA ALA A 121 14.68 -1.68 5.79
C ALA A 121 15.16 -0.60 6.77
N ILE A 122 15.95 -0.96 7.78
CA ILE A 122 16.57 -0.02 8.71
C ILE A 122 17.55 0.89 7.95
N GLU A 123 18.35 0.33 7.04
CA GLU A 123 19.28 1.09 6.19
C GLU A 123 18.55 2.03 5.22
N ALA A 124 17.41 1.62 4.64
CA ALA A 124 16.52 2.51 3.89
C ALA A 124 16.09 3.71 4.74
N GLY A 125 15.70 3.45 5.99
CA GLY A 125 15.32 4.45 6.99
C GLY A 125 16.40 5.51 7.25
N LYS A 126 17.66 5.10 7.45
CA LYS A 126 18.78 6.03 7.62
C LYS A 126 18.91 6.97 6.43
N ARG A 127 18.79 6.45 5.20
CA ARG A 127 18.92 7.23 3.95
C ARG A 127 17.83 8.28 3.78
N ILE A 128 16.62 8.03 4.27
CA ILE A 128 15.51 8.99 4.25
C ILE A 128 15.34 9.76 5.56
N SER A 129 16.29 9.62 6.50
CA SER A 129 16.12 10.10 7.88
C SER A 129 15.93 11.62 8.00
N SER A 130 16.41 12.40 7.03
CA SER A 130 16.30 13.87 6.96
C SER A 130 15.26 14.39 5.96
N ILE A 131 14.55 13.52 5.25
CA ILE A 131 13.55 13.90 4.23
C ILE A 131 12.16 13.82 4.88
N PRO A 132 11.45 14.94 5.10
CA PRO A 132 10.16 14.92 5.79
C PRO A 132 9.17 13.93 5.17
N VAL A 133 8.36 13.29 6.02
CA VAL A 133 7.24 12.45 5.60
C VAL A 133 5.97 12.89 6.33
N ASP A 134 4.88 13.01 5.57
CA ASP A 134 3.57 13.48 6.06
C ASP A 134 2.47 12.43 5.85
N LEU A 135 2.68 11.48 4.93
CA LEU A 135 1.78 10.38 4.62
C LEU A 135 2.57 9.19 4.07
N ILE A 136 2.21 7.97 4.46
CA ILE A 136 2.81 6.74 3.96
C ILE A 136 1.73 5.90 3.28
N PHE A 137 2.03 5.36 2.10
CA PHE A 137 1.27 4.29 1.48
C PHE A 137 2.08 2.99 1.51
N THR A 138 1.39 1.88 1.71
CA THR A 138 1.96 0.53 1.69
C THR A 138 1.09 -0.40 0.85
N SER A 139 1.66 -1.52 0.42
CA SER A 139 0.82 -2.63 -0.04
C SER A 139 0.09 -3.30 1.12
N ALA A 140 -0.88 -4.15 0.82
CA ALA A 140 -1.57 -4.96 1.83
C ALA A 140 -0.71 -6.11 2.39
N LEU A 141 0.54 -6.28 1.94
CA LEU A 141 1.41 -7.42 2.28
C LEU A 141 2.44 -7.04 3.36
N ILE A 142 2.57 -7.85 4.40
CA ILE A 142 3.26 -7.54 5.66
C ILE A 142 4.71 -7.09 5.44
N ARG A 143 5.45 -7.67 4.49
CA ARG A 143 6.84 -7.27 4.18
C ARG A 143 7.01 -5.81 3.74
N ALA A 144 6.01 -5.23 3.06
CA ALA A 144 6.03 -3.81 2.69
C ALA A 144 5.71 -2.91 3.89
N GLN A 145 4.73 -3.31 4.70
CA GLN A 145 4.38 -2.62 5.95
C GLN A 145 5.55 -2.66 6.94
N MET A 146 6.15 -3.83 7.18
CA MET A 146 7.39 -4.00 7.95
C MET A 146 8.49 -3.07 7.45
N THR A 147 8.71 -3.00 6.12
CA THR A 147 9.75 -2.12 5.55
C THR A 147 9.48 -0.65 5.89
N ALA A 148 8.25 -0.17 5.71
CA ALA A 148 7.87 1.19 6.05
C ALA A 148 8.04 1.49 7.55
N MET A 149 7.49 0.64 8.42
CA MET A 149 7.53 0.83 9.87
C MET A 149 8.99 0.81 10.40
N LEU A 150 9.82 -0.13 9.93
CA LEU A 150 11.23 -0.24 10.30
C LEU A 150 12.04 0.97 9.81
N ALA A 151 11.85 1.39 8.55
CA ALA A 151 12.54 2.56 7.99
C ALA A 151 12.22 3.84 8.79
N MET A 152 10.95 4.04 9.15
CA MET A 152 10.52 5.22 9.90
C MET A 152 11.04 5.27 11.34
N THR A 153 11.51 4.16 11.92
CA THR A 153 12.20 4.19 13.23
C THR A 153 13.50 5.00 13.21
N GLN A 154 14.08 5.22 12.03
CA GLN A 154 15.33 5.96 11.84
C GLN A 154 15.10 7.44 11.48
N HIS A 155 13.85 7.90 11.44
CA HIS A 155 13.49 9.20 10.87
C HIS A 155 13.62 10.35 11.89
N ARG A 156 14.46 11.36 11.57
CA ARG A 156 14.90 12.42 12.50
C ARG A 156 13.78 13.38 12.94
N HIS A 157 12.64 13.43 12.26
CA HIS A 157 11.51 14.30 12.63
C HIS A 157 10.64 13.75 13.78
N MET A 158 10.96 12.56 14.32
CA MET A 158 10.32 11.98 15.52
C MET A 158 8.79 11.75 15.44
N LYS A 159 8.17 11.89 14.27
CA LYS A 159 6.76 11.50 14.06
C LYS A 159 6.63 9.98 14.06
N VAL A 160 5.56 9.47 14.65
CA VAL A 160 5.29 8.02 14.76
C VAL A 160 4.41 7.55 13.59
N PRO A 161 4.79 6.52 12.82
CA PRO A 161 3.92 5.93 11.81
C PRO A 161 2.77 5.13 12.48
N ILE A 162 1.54 5.30 12.01
CA ILE A 162 0.35 4.60 12.53
C ILE A 162 -0.43 3.98 11.38
N ILE A 163 -0.70 2.67 11.45
CA ILE A 163 -1.50 1.95 10.44
C ILE A 163 -2.97 2.35 10.56
N MET A 164 -3.54 2.80 9.44
CA MET A 164 -4.92 3.28 9.36
C MET A 164 -5.88 2.13 9.04
N HIS A 165 -6.59 1.64 10.05
CA HIS A 165 -7.59 0.60 9.90
C HIS A 165 -8.90 1.15 9.31
N ASN A 166 -9.39 0.52 8.26
CA ASN A 166 -10.54 0.94 7.45
C ASN A 166 -11.43 -0.24 6.99
N GLU A 167 -11.07 -1.47 7.38
CA GLU A 167 -11.75 -2.73 7.07
C GLU A 167 -13.13 -2.88 7.74
N SER A 168 -13.36 -2.14 8.83
CA SER A 168 -14.66 -2.03 9.49
C SER A 168 -14.79 -0.69 10.22
N GLU A 169 -16.03 -0.28 10.50
CA GLU A 169 -16.31 0.92 11.30
C GLU A 169 -15.71 0.82 12.71
N GLN A 170 -15.82 -0.35 13.35
CA GLN A 170 -15.26 -0.65 14.65
C GLN A 170 -13.72 -0.53 14.67
N ALA A 171 -13.02 -1.04 13.65
CA ALA A 171 -11.55 -0.94 13.58
C ALA A 171 -11.08 0.50 13.36
N ARG A 172 -11.83 1.29 12.59
CA ARG A 172 -11.61 2.73 12.38
C ARG A 172 -11.88 3.56 13.65
N GLU A 173 -12.90 3.20 14.43
CA GLU A 173 -13.20 3.81 15.73
C GLU A 173 -12.11 3.49 16.76
N TRP A 174 -11.75 2.21 16.90
CA TRP A 174 -10.78 1.76 17.92
C TRP A 174 -9.34 2.21 17.65
N SER A 175 -8.98 2.49 16.39
CA SER A 175 -7.68 3.07 16.02
C SER A 175 -7.64 4.61 16.08
N GLN A 176 -8.73 5.27 16.50
CA GLN A 176 -8.77 6.74 16.56
C GLN A 176 -7.86 7.28 17.67
N VAL A 177 -6.78 7.97 17.27
CA VAL A 177 -6.09 8.90 18.17
C VAL A 177 -7.06 10.04 18.51
N PHE A 178 -7.16 10.43 19.78
CA PHE A 178 -8.01 11.55 20.21
C PHE A 178 -7.24 12.86 20.34
N CYS A 179 -6.12 12.85 21.07
CA CYS A 179 -5.26 14.01 21.32
C CYS A 179 -4.78 14.70 20.02
N LYS A 180 -4.96 16.02 19.93
CA LYS A 180 -4.57 16.83 18.76
C LYS A 180 -3.04 16.80 18.56
N ASP A 181 -2.28 17.07 19.60
CA ASP A 181 -0.82 17.14 19.56
C ASP A 181 -0.23 15.79 19.11
N THR A 182 -0.80 14.67 19.56
CA THR A 182 -0.39 13.33 19.13
C THR A 182 -0.67 13.10 17.64
N LYS A 183 -1.79 13.59 17.08
CA LYS A 183 -2.07 13.52 15.63
C LYS A 183 -1.04 14.30 14.81
N GLU A 184 -0.66 15.49 15.27
CA GLU A 184 0.34 16.33 14.57
C GLU A 184 1.75 15.70 14.59
N HIS A 185 2.03 14.85 15.59
CA HIS A 185 3.24 14.01 15.68
C HIS A 185 3.04 12.59 15.15
N SER A 186 1.98 12.32 14.39
CA SER A 186 1.72 11.02 13.74
C SER A 186 1.91 11.11 12.22
N ILE A 187 2.23 9.99 11.58
CA ILE A 187 2.16 9.81 10.13
C ILE A 187 1.18 8.67 9.83
N PRO A 188 0.04 8.93 9.17
CA PRO A 188 -0.86 7.87 8.75
C PRO A 188 -0.18 6.95 7.70
N VAL A 189 -0.34 5.64 7.88
CA VAL A 189 0.10 4.58 6.97
C VAL A 189 -1.13 3.91 6.38
N ILE A 190 -1.35 4.07 5.08
CA ILE A 190 -2.50 3.52 4.36
C ILE A 190 -2.06 2.28 3.57
N ALA A 191 -2.63 1.12 3.89
CA ALA A 191 -2.40 -0.13 3.16
C ALA A 191 -3.38 -0.29 1.99
N ALA A 192 -2.89 -0.69 0.81
CA ALA A 192 -3.69 -0.83 -0.40
C ALA A 192 -3.32 -2.09 -1.19
N TRP A 193 -4.31 -2.95 -1.51
CA TRP A 193 -4.06 -4.16 -2.29
C TRP A 193 -3.61 -3.86 -3.73
N GLN A 194 -4.00 -2.70 -4.26
CA GLN A 194 -3.61 -2.23 -5.60
C GLN A 194 -2.09 -2.04 -5.74
N LEU A 195 -1.38 -1.82 -4.62
CA LEU A 195 0.09 -1.69 -4.57
C LEU A 195 0.81 -3.03 -4.36
N ASN A 196 0.11 -4.15 -4.21
CA ASN A 196 0.69 -5.50 -4.05
C ASN A 196 1.62 -5.88 -5.23
N GLU A 197 2.53 -6.82 -4.98
CA GLU A 197 3.36 -7.45 -6.02
C GLU A 197 2.49 -8.02 -7.14
N ARG A 198 3.08 -8.21 -8.33
CA ARG A 198 2.41 -8.95 -9.41
C ARG A 198 2.09 -10.38 -8.94
N MET A 199 0.85 -10.78 -9.10
CA MET A 199 0.36 -12.11 -8.72
C MET A 199 0.93 -13.15 -9.70
N TYR A 200 1.78 -14.06 -9.21
CA TYR A 200 2.51 -15.01 -10.06
C TYR A 200 1.71 -16.29 -10.38
N GLY A 201 0.42 -16.33 -10.06
CA GLY A 201 -0.47 -17.47 -10.33
C GLY A 201 0.03 -18.77 -9.73
N GLU A 202 0.00 -19.83 -10.53
CA GLU A 202 0.45 -21.19 -10.16
C GLU A 202 1.95 -21.29 -9.86
N LEU A 203 2.76 -20.28 -10.23
CA LEU A 203 4.19 -20.29 -9.92
C LEU A 203 4.47 -19.96 -8.44
N GLN A 204 3.52 -19.39 -7.70
CA GLN A 204 3.72 -18.95 -6.31
C GLN A 204 4.11 -20.13 -5.41
N GLY A 205 5.21 -19.97 -4.67
CA GLY A 205 5.80 -21.02 -3.82
C GLY A 205 6.83 -21.90 -4.54
N LEU A 206 6.87 -21.94 -5.87
CA LEU A 206 7.86 -22.72 -6.61
C LEU A 206 9.25 -22.04 -6.59
N ASN A 207 10.32 -22.84 -6.61
CA ASN A 207 11.69 -22.34 -6.77
C ASN A 207 11.94 -21.90 -8.21
N LYS A 208 12.49 -20.70 -8.41
CA LYS A 208 12.74 -20.13 -9.76
C LYS A 208 13.73 -20.94 -10.59
N GLN A 209 14.68 -21.66 -9.97
CA GLN A 209 15.65 -22.49 -10.68
C GLN A 209 15.03 -23.81 -11.15
N GLU A 210 14.35 -24.53 -10.27
CA GLU A 210 13.62 -25.77 -10.59
C GLU A 210 12.51 -25.51 -11.63
N THR A 211 11.79 -24.39 -11.50
CA THR A 211 10.78 -23.96 -12.49
C THR A 211 11.43 -23.73 -13.86
N ALA A 212 12.60 -23.10 -13.93
CA ALA A 212 13.35 -22.87 -15.17
C ALA A 212 13.99 -24.15 -15.75
N GLN A 213 14.17 -25.20 -14.94
CA GLN A 213 14.53 -26.54 -15.43
C GLN A 213 13.30 -27.26 -16.00
N ARG A 214 12.14 -27.18 -15.32
CA ARG A 214 10.89 -27.87 -15.70
C ARG A 214 10.19 -27.27 -16.93
N TYR A 215 10.17 -25.95 -17.05
CA TYR A 215 9.44 -25.23 -18.11
C TYR A 215 10.36 -24.50 -19.10
N GLY A 216 11.68 -24.60 -18.94
CA GLY A 216 12.67 -23.91 -19.77
C GLY A 216 13.01 -22.50 -19.27
N LYS A 217 14.26 -22.08 -19.49
CA LYS A 217 14.78 -20.79 -19.02
C LYS A 217 14.09 -19.60 -19.70
N GLU A 218 13.79 -19.72 -20.99
CA GLU A 218 13.19 -18.65 -21.80
C GLU A 218 11.75 -18.40 -21.40
N GLN A 219 10.91 -19.45 -21.33
CA GLN A 219 9.52 -19.35 -20.88
C GLN A 219 9.41 -18.76 -19.46
N VAL A 220 10.29 -19.16 -18.54
CA VAL A 220 10.33 -18.63 -17.17
C VAL A 220 10.95 -17.23 -17.11
N HIS A 221 11.80 -16.84 -18.07
CA HIS A 221 12.22 -15.45 -18.23
C HIS A 221 11.04 -14.59 -18.71
N GLU A 222 10.30 -15.04 -19.71
CA GLU A 222 9.12 -14.37 -20.27
C GLU A 222 8.05 -14.12 -19.18
N TRP A 223 7.58 -15.16 -18.49
CA TRP A 223 6.65 -15.05 -17.35
C TRP A 223 7.16 -14.16 -16.21
N ARG A 224 8.48 -13.94 -16.12
CA ARG A 224 9.09 -13.05 -15.12
C ARG A 224 9.25 -11.61 -15.61
N ARG A 225 9.56 -11.39 -16.88
CA ARG A 225 10.02 -10.10 -17.40
C ARG A 225 9.09 -9.45 -18.39
N SER A 226 8.35 -10.22 -19.19
CA SER A 226 7.41 -9.70 -20.21
C SER A 226 6.44 -8.68 -19.62
N TYR A 227 6.04 -7.74 -20.48
CA TYR A 227 5.09 -6.70 -20.14
C TYR A 227 3.65 -7.25 -20.13
N ASN A 228 3.24 -7.90 -21.21
CA ASN A 228 1.86 -8.34 -21.45
C ASN A 228 1.62 -9.84 -21.23
N ILE A 229 2.65 -10.70 -21.21
CA ILE A 229 2.48 -12.15 -21.03
C ILE A 229 2.45 -12.52 -19.53
N PRO A 230 1.32 -13.03 -18.99
CA PRO A 230 1.22 -13.47 -17.61
C PRO A 230 1.83 -14.87 -17.39
N PRO A 231 2.20 -15.24 -16.16
CA PRO A 231 2.36 -16.64 -15.76
C PRO A 231 0.99 -17.35 -15.71
N PRO A 232 0.95 -18.71 -15.69
CA PRO A 232 -0.30 -19.48 -15.63
C PRO A 232 -1.18 -19.07 -14.45
N ASN A 233 -2.42 -18.66 -14.75
CA ASN A 233 -3.39 -18.13 -13.79
C ASN A 233 -2.88 -16.95 -12.93
N GLY A 234 -2.01 -16.10 -13.49
CA GLY A 234 -1.46 -14.91 -12.83
C GLY A 234 -1.70 -13.59 -13.59
N GLU A 235 -1.09 -12.51 -13.10
CA GLU A 235 -1.12 -11.18 -13.72
C GLU A 235 0.09 -10.97 -14.64
N SER A 236 -0.09 -10.18 -15.71
CA SER A 236 1.00 -9.58 -16.49
C SER A 236 1.54 -8.31 -15.80
N LEU A 237 2.65 -7.73 -16.29
CA LEU A 237 3.13 -6.44 -15.76
C LEU A 237 2.14 -5.31 -16.11
N GLU A 238 1.49 -5.41 -17.26
CA GLU A 238 0.41 -4.54 -17.72
C GLU A 238 -0.80 -4.54 -16.77
N MET A 239 -1.37 -5.71 -16.43
CA MET A 239 -2.46 -5.81 -15.45
C MET A 239 -2.06 -5.26 -14.06
N CYS A 240 -0.82 -5.53 -13.64
CA CYS A 240 -0.25 -4.96 -12.42
C CYS A 240 -0.09 -3.42 -12.51
N ALA A 241 0.17 -2.89 -13.71
CA ALA A 241 0.29 -1.46 -13.95
C ALA A 241 -1.06 -0.74 -13.92
N GLU A 242 -2.09 -1.31 -14.56
CA GLU A 242 -3.45 -0.76 -14.54
C GLU A 242 -3.90 -0.44 -13.11
N ARG A 243 -3.86 -1.43 -12.20
CA ARG A 243 -4.26 -1.22 -10.80
C ARG A 243 -3.33 -0.30 -10.02
N ALA A 244 -2.01 -0.43 -10.17
CA ALA A 244 -1.04 0.32 -9.37
C ALA A 244 -0.95 1.79 -9.79
N VAL A 245 -1.00 2.08 -11.09
CA VAL A 245 -0.96 3.44 -11.62
C VAL A 245 -2.30 4.15 -11.44
N ALA A 246 -3.44 3.47 -11.57
CA ALA A 246 -4.74 4.05 -11.22
C ALA A 246 -4.77 4.47 -9.74
N TYR A 247 -4.43 3.55 -8.82
CA TYR A 247 -4.37 3.87 -7.39
C TYR A 247 -3.39 5.00 -7.08
N PHE A 248 -2.21 5.03 -7.72
CA PHE A 248 -1.25 6.12 -7.56
C PHE A 248 -1.86 7.47 -7.98
N ARG A 249 -2.48 7.55 -9.16
CA ARG A 249 -3.07 8.79 -9.69
C ARG A 249 -4.29 9.27 -8.90
N ASP A 250 -5.10 8.34 -8.39
CA ASP A 250 -6.34 8.67 -7.70
C ASP A 250 -6.13 9.00 -6.21
N GLN A 251 -5.10 8.40 -5.56
CA GLN A 251 -4.93 8.47 -4.10
C GLN A 251 -3.61 9.11 -3.65
N ILE A 252 -2.53 9.00 -4.44
CA ILE A 252 -1.16 9.41 -4.05
C ILE A 252 -0.78 10.75 -4.68
N GLU A 253 -0.98 10.91 -5.99
CA GLU A 253 -0.68 12.14 -6.74
C GLU A 253 -1.44 13.38 -6.20
N PRO A 254 -2.72 13.32 -5.77
CA PRO A 254 -3.42 14.45 -5.17
C PRO A 254 -2.78 14.92 -3.84
N GLN A 255 -2.09 14.02 -3.12
CA GLN A 255 -1.41 14.34 -1.87
C GLN A 255 -0.13 15.13 -2.14
N LEU A 256 0.63 14.74 -3.17
CA LEU A 256 1.80 15.47 -3.67
C LEU A 256 1.39 16.84 -4.24
N LEU A 257 0.26 16.92 -4.98
CA LEU A 257 -0.34 18.18 -5.43
C LEU A 257 -0.75 19.09 -4.25
N SER A 258 -1.16 18.52 -3.11
CA SER A 258 -1.41 19.28 -1.87
C SER A 258 -0.15 19.68 -1.09
N GLY A 259 1.06 19.38 -1.61
CA GLY A 259 2.33 19.73 -0.97
C GLY A 259 2.76 18.82 0.19
N LYS A 260 2.12 17.66 0.36
CA LYS A 260 2.53 16.65 1.36
C LYS A 260 3.69 15.83 0.85
N ASN A 261 4.65 15.51 1.72
CA ASN A 261 5.71 14.58 1.39
C ASN A 261 5.23 13.14 1.63
N VAL A 262 5.37 12.28 0.61
CA VAL A 262 4.76 10.95 0.60
C VAL A 262 5.82 9.87 0.43
N MET A 263 5.76 8.85 1.28
CA MET A 263 6.53 7.62 1.12
C MET A 263 5.60 6.48 0.65
N VAL A 264 6.08 5.66 -0.28
CA VAL A 264 5.38 4.48 -0.80
C VAL A 264 6.28 3.26 -0.63
N SER A 265 5.95 2.34 0.27
CA SER A 265 6.65 1.05 0.36
C SER A 265 5.85 -0.07 -0.30
N ALA A 266 6.43 -0.69 -1.32
CA ALA A 266 5.75 -1.68 -2.14
C ALA A 266 6.76 -2.67 -2.76
N HIS A 267 6.45 -3.21 -3.93
CA HIS A 267 7.08 -4.42 -4.48
C HIS A 267 7.82 -4.18 -5.78
N GLY A 268 8.47 -5.22 -6.32
CA GLY A 268 9.30 -5.11 -7.51
C GLY A 268 8.50 -4.64 -8.73
N ASN A 269 7.39 -5.30 -9.04
CA ASN A 269 6.63 -4.97 -10.24
C ASN A 269 5.71 -3.76 -10.05
N SER A 270 5.02 -3.62 -8.91
CA SER A 270 4.15 -2.46 -8.68
C SER A 270 4.91 -1.13 -8.66
N LEU A 271 6.14 -1.08 -8.13
CA LEU A 271 6.99 0.10 -8.25
C LEU A 271 7.58 0.29 -9.65
N ARG A 272 7.90 -0.78 -10.40
CA ARG A 272 8.30 -0.66 -11.82
C ARG A 272 7.18 -0.05 -12.66
N SER A 273 5.93 -0.45 -12.44
CA SER A 273 4.77 0.12 -13.13
C SER A 273 4.50 1.58 -12.76
N ILE A 274 4.64 1.95 -11.48
CA ILE A 274 4.56 3.36 -11.07
C ILE A 274 5.69 4.17 -11.72
N ILE A 275 6.93 3.70 -11.67
CA ILE A 275 8.08 4.38 -12.30
C ILE A 275 7.93 4.50 -13.82
N MET A 276 7.35 3.49 -14.49
CA MET A 276 7.01 3.56 -15.91
C MET A 276 6.07 4.74 -16.22
N TYR A 277 5.10 5.01 -15.35
CA TYR A 277 4.25 6.21 -15.44
C TYR A 277 5.02 7.51 -15.13
N LEU A 278 5.80 7.56 -14.05
CA LEU A 278 6.53 8.77 -13.64
C LEU A 278 7.58 9.24 -14.67
N ASP A 279 8.36 8.30 -15.21
CA ASP A 279 9.46 8.55 -16.14
C ASP A 279 9.03 8.43 -17.62
N LYS A 280 7.77 8.02 -17.87
CA LYS A 280 7.18 7.78 -19.20
C LYS A 280 7.93 6.71 -20.02
N LEU A 281 8.39 5.65 -19.34
CA LEU A 281 9.11 4.55 -19.97
C LEU A 281 8.20 3.75 -20.91
N THR A 282 8.77 3.26 -22.01
CA THR A 282 8.10 2.27 -22.88
C THR A 282 7.99 0.90 -22.20
N SER A 283 7.13 0.04 -22.76
CA SER A 283 7.02 -1.37 -22.37
C SER A 283 8.34 -2.15 -22.52
N GLN A 284 9.26 -1.71 -23.39
CA GLN A 284 10.58 -2.33 -23.54
C GLN A 284 11.60 -1.83 -22.52
N GLU A 285 11.54 -0.55 -22.13
CA GLU A 285 12.46 0.02 -21.12
C GLU A 285 12.12 -0.47 -19.71
N VAL A 286 10.84 -0.57 -19.36
CA VAL A 286 10.41 -1.09 -18.04
C VAL A 286 10.85 -2.54 -17.82
N ILE A 287 10.97 -3.35 -18.87
CA ILE A 287 11.48 -4.74 -18.80
C ILE A 287 12.89 -4.78 -18.17
N ASN A 288 13.74 -3.83 -18.54
CA ASN A 288 15.12 -3.71 -18.08
C ASN A 288 15.29 -2.92 -16.77
N LEU A 289 14.25 -2.23 -16.30
CA LEU A 289 14.26 -1.52 -15.01
C LEU A 289 14.37 -2.51 -13.83
N GLU A 290 15.52 -2.49 -13.17
CA GLU A 290 15.82 -3.24 -11.94
C GLU A 290 15.64 -2.35 -10.71
N LEU A 291 15.05 -2.89 -9.63
CA LEU A 291 14.91 -2.20 -8.33
C LEU A 291 15.48 -3.09 -7.23
N SER A 292 16.55 -2.65 -6.57
CA SER A 292 17.12 -3.35 -5.40
C SER A 292 16.18 -3.34 -4.20
N THR A 293 16.27 -4.37 -3.34
CA THR A 293 15.55 -4.42 -2.06
C THR A 293 16.11 -3.39 -1.08
N GLY A 294 15.26 -2.71 -0.32
CA GLY A 294 15.68 -1.72 0.70
C GLY A 294 16.42 -0.48 0.19
N ILE A 295 16.52 -0.25 -1.12
CA ILE A 295 17.09 1.00 -1.65
C ILE A 295 15.94 1.98 -1.94
N PRO A 296 15.85 3.11 -1.22
CA PRO A 296 14.86 4.14 -1.50
C PRO A 296 15.21 4.88 -2.79
N MET A 297 14.18 5.34 -3.50
CA MET A 297 14.29 6.18 -4.70
C MET A 297 13.49 7.46 -4.49
N LEU A 298 14.20 8.59 -4.45
CA LEU A 298 13.61 9.91 -4.29
C LEU A 298 13.23 10.52 -5.64
N TYR A 299 12.03 11.08 -5.69
CA TYR A 299 11.55 12.02 -6.68
C TYR A 299 11.20 13.34 -5.99
N ILE A 300 11.47 14.46 -6.66
CA ILE A 300 10.85 15.76 -6.34
C ILE A 300 9.70 15.98 -7.31
N PHE A 301 8.49 16.08 -6.80
CA PHE A 301 7.33 16.50 -7.56
C PHE A 301 7.24 18.03 -7.53
N LYS A 302 7.19 18.67 -8.70
CA LYS A 302 7.11 20.13 -8.87
C LYS A 302 6.31 20.46 -10.11
N GLU A 303 5.30 21.34 -10.00
CA GLU A 303 4.55 21.86 -11.16
C GLU A 303 3.96 20.76 -12.06
N GLY A 304 3.44 19.66 -11.47
CA GLY A 304 2.91 18.52 -12.22
C GLY A 304 3.98 17.63 -12.88
N ARG A 305 5.26 17.81 -12.55
CA ARG A 305 6.39 17.07 -13.10
C ARG A 305 7.15 16.32 -12.01
N PHE A 306 7.54 15.08 -12.30
CA PHE A 306 8.35 14.24 -11.43
C PHE A 306 9.83 14.34 -11.83
N ILE A 307 10.70 14.70 -10.89
CA ILE A 307 12.14 14.85 -11.11
C ILE A 307 12.86 13.78 -10.27
N ARG A 308 13.30 12.69 -10.92
CA ARG A 308 14.08 11.62 -10.29
C ARG A 308 15.38 12.19 -9.71
N ARG A 309 15.68 11.89 -8.45
CA ARG A 309 16.95 12.22 -7.76
C ARG A 309 17.82 11.01 -7.44
N GLY A 310 17.30 9.79 -7.59
CA GLY A 310 18.01 8.54 -7.26
C GLY A 310 17.86 8.17 -5.78
N SER A 311 18.76 7.32 -5.26
CA SER A 311 18.81 7.08 -3.81
C SER A 311 19.42 8.28 -3.10
N PRO A 312 18.80 8.80 -2.03
CA PRO A 312 19.49 9.65 -1.07
C PRO A 312 20.77 8.99 -0.55
N ILE A 313 21.79 9.80 -0.31
CA ILE A 313 23.02 9.39 0.39
C ILE A 313 22.69 9.32 1.88
N GLY A 314 23.02 8.21 2.53
CA GLY A 314 22.79 8.04 3.97
C GLY A 314 23.69 8.94 4.83
N PRO A 315 23.26 9.32 6.04
CA PRO A 315 24.15 9.94 7.01
C PRO A 315 25.31 8.98 7.32
N THR A 316 26.53 9.49 7.33
CA THR A 316 27.73 8.76 7.76
C THR A 316 27.77 8.53 9.27
N GLU A 317 26.94 9.25 10.03
CA GLU A 317 26.74 9.06 11.46
C GLU A 317 25.76 7.91 11.73
N ALA A 318 26.09 7.05 12.70
CA ALA A 318 25.18 6.01 13.16
C ALA A 318 23.87 6.61 13.68
N GLY A 319 22.73 6.03 13.28
CA GLY A 319 21.40 6.47 13.71
C GLY A 319 21.22 6.31 15.21
N VAL A 320 21.46 7.38 15.97
CA VAL A 320 21.35 7.34 17.44
C VAL A 320 19.87 7.19 17.81
N TYR A 321 19.52 6.04 18.38
CA TYR A 321 18.26 5.81 19.12
C TYR A 321 18.27 6.64 20.41
N ALA A 322 18.21 7.97 20.27
CA ALA A 322 18.10 8.90 21.36
C ALA A 322 16.66 8.84 21.91
N TYR A 323 16.42 7.93 22.85
CA TYR A 323 15.27 8.02 23.74
C TYR A 323 15.19 9.46 24.24
N THR A 324 14.10 10.16 23.94
CA THR A 324 13.96 11.53 24.46
C THR A 324 14.02 11.46 25.99
N ARG A 325 14.64 12.45 26.64
CA ARG A 325 14.80 12.45 28.10
C ARG A 325 13.46 12.26 28.83
N ARG A 326 12.34 12.68 28.21
CA ARG A 326 10.97 12.42 28.67
C ARG A 326 10.55 10.95 28.54
N LEU A 327 10.81 10.29 27.40
CA LEU A 327 10.51 8.86 27.22
C LEU A 327 11.34 7.98 28.18
N ALA A 328 12.61 8.31 28.38
CA ALA A 328 13.47 7.60 29.33
C ALA A 328 12.93 7.69 30.76
N HIS A 329 12.58 8.89 31.24
CA HIS A 329 11.96 9.07 32.56
C HIS A 329 10.54 8.46 32.65
N TYR A 330 9.79 8.38 31.56
CA TYR A 330 8.49 7.68 31.55
C TYR A 330 8.66 6.17 31.69
N ARG A 331 9.64 5.58 30.98
CA ARG A 331 9.96 4.16 31.09
C ARG A 331 10.45 3.81 32.50
N GLN A 332 11.40 4.59 33.02
CA GLN A 332 11.91 4.44 34.38
C GLN A 332 10.76 4.46 35.42
N ARG A 333 9.85 5.43 35.35
CA ARG A 333 8.67 5.48 36.25
C ARG A 333 7.73 4.28 36.14
N LEU A 334 7.62 3.65 34.97
CA LEU A 334 6.83 2.42 34.82
C LEU A 334 7.55 1.22 35.46
N ASP A 335 8.86 1.11 35.25
CA ASP A 335 9.66 0.04 35.83
C ASP A 335 9.79 0.20 37.37
N ASP A 336 9.78 1.44 37.89
CA ASP A 336 9.72 1.82 39.31
C ASP A 336 8.31 1.61 39.94
N MET A 337 7.26 1.44 39.12
CA MET A 337 5.86 1.20 39.57
C MET A 337 5.45 -0.28 39.49
N LEU A 338 6.37 -1.16 39.07
CA LEU A 338 6.15 -2.61 38.90
C LEU A 338 7.06 -3.45 39.84
N GLN A 339 7.66 -2.79 40.84
CA GLN A 339 8.46 -3.37 41.93
C GLN A 339 7.81 -3.06 43.29
#